data_AF-A0A840Q0H1-F1
#
_entry.id   AF-A0A840Q0H1-F1
#
_cell.length_a   1.000
_cell.length_b   1.000
_cell.length_c   1.000
_cell.angle_alpha   90.00
_cell.angle_beta   90.00
_cell.angle_gamma   90.00
#
_symmetry.space_group_name_H-M   'P 1'
#
loop_
_entity.id
_entity.type
_entity.pdbx_description
1 polymer ?
#
loop_
_entity_poly.entity_id
_entity_poly.type
_entity_poly.pdbx_seq_one_letter_code
_entity_poly.pdbx_strand_id
1 'polypeptide(L)'
;MKKTPLVVWNNFDKEIDEIGAISSSFLAPKIMEWAELDSPSYYSFLSNFSKLLPGYTSVVKLSGEGDLFTETPKELSEKEYIYQLIQYDLLFGKQYSKDVILNESTSHHLSSNYH
;
A
#
# COMPACT_ATOMS: atom_id res chain seq x y z
N MET A 1 17.57 13.56 0.37
CA MET A 1 16.36 12.84 -0.07
C MET A 1 16.54 12.40 -1.52
N LYS A 2 16.37 11.11 -1.83
CA LYS A 2 16.36 10.63 -3.23
C LYS A 2 14.90 10.58 -3.69
N LYS A 3 14.52 11.42 -4.64
CA LYS A 3 13.19 11.44 -5.28
C LYS A 3 13.40 11.32 -6.78
N THR A 4 12.54 10.55 -7.45
CA THR A 4 12.51 10.44 -8.91
C THR A 4 11.13 10.86 -9.42
N PRO A 5 11.03 11.40 -10.65
CA PRO A 5 9.74 11.58 -11.31
C PRO A 5 9.02 10.23 -11.47
N LEU A 6 7.71 10.24 -11.32
CA LEU A 6 6.82 9.12 -11.59
C LEU A 6 5.83 9.53 -12.66
N VAL A 7 5.68 8.72 -13.69
CA VAL A 7 4.64 8.87 -14.71
C VAL A 7 3.75 7.64 -14.63
N VAL A 8 2.45 7.86 -14.45
CA VAL A 8 1.42 6.83 -14.55
C VAL A 8 0.60 7.15 -15.79
N TRP A 9 0.35 6.13 -16.60
CA TRP A 9 -0.42 6.25 -17.84
C TRP A 9 -1.37 5.07 -17.95
N ASN A 10 -2.56 5.33 -18.45
CA ASN A 10 -3.55 4.32 -18.80
C ASN A 10 -4.04 4.57 -20.24
N ASN A 11 -4.51 3.52 -20.88
CA ASN A 11 -5.18 3.57 -22.19
C ASN A 11 -6.71 3.53 -22.06
N PHE A 12 -7.20 3.71 -20.83
CA PHE A 12 -8.60 3.85 -20.51
C PHE A 12 -8.82 5.33 -20.33
N ASP A 13 -9.93 5.90 -20.81
CA ASP A 13 -10.26 7.32 -20.58
C ASP A 13 -10.68 7.58 -19.11
N LYS A 14 -9.91 7.05 -18.15
CA LYS A 14 -10.07 7.21 -16.71
C LYS A 14 -9.05 8.21 -16.21
N GLU A 15 -9.52 9.16 -15.42
CA GLU A 15 -8.65 10.10 -14.72
C GLU A 15 -7.76 9.36 -13.72
N ILE A 16 -6.52 9.84 -13.59
CA ILE A 16 -5.54 9.34 -12.62
C ILE A 16 -5.29 10.49 -11.64
N ASP A 17 -5.62 10.26 -10.37
CA ASP A 17 -5.43 11.27 -9.33
C ASP A 17 -3.95 11.67 -9.16
N GLU A 18 -3.71 12.93 -8.80
CA GLU A 18 -2.39 13.38 -8.37
C GLU A 18 -2.09 12.84 -6.96
N ILE A 19 -1.05 12.00 -6.84
CA ILE A 19 -0.72 11.26 -5.61
C ILE A 19 0.47 11.82 -4.82
N GLY A 20 1.01 12.96 -5.23
CA GLY A 20 2.18 13.56 -4.59
C GLY A 20 3.40 12.64 -4.60
N ALA A 21 4.11 12.56 -3.48
CA ALA A 21 5.26 11.67 -3.32
C ALA A 21 4.82 10.33 -2.72
N ILE A 22 5.22 9.23 -3.36
CA ILE A 22 4.88 7.87 -2.95
C ILE A 22 6.12 6.97 -2.93
N SER A 23 6.20 6.05 -1.98
CA SER A 23 7.19 4.96 -2.01
C SER A 23 6.84 3.93 -3.09
N SER A 24 7.86 3.36 -3.72
CA SER A 24 7.66 2.29 -4.71
C SER A 24 6.93 1.08 -4.13
N SER A 25 7.07 0.83 -2.82
CA SER A 25 6.37 -0.25 -2.11
C SER A 25 4.84 -0.11 -2.10
N PHE A 26 4.31 1.09 -2.35
CA PHE A 26 2.87 1.37 -2.34
C PHE A 26 2.27 1.54 -3.75
N LEU A 27 3.07 1.39 -4.81
CA LEU A 27 2.58 1.56 -6.18
C LEU A 27 1.61 0.45 -6.59
N ALA A 28 1.92 -0.81 -6.28
CA ALA A 28 1.05 -1.94 -6.63
C ALA A 28 -0.38 -1.81 -6.07
N PRO A 29 -0.59 -1.55 -4.76
CA PRO A 29 -1.95 -1.35 -4.26
C PRO A 29 -2.63 -0.11 -4.87
N LYS A 30 -1.90 0.98 -5.16
CA LYS A 30 -2.49 2.17 -5.80
C LYS A 30 -2.92 1.90 -7.24
N ILE A 31 -2.17 1.09 -7.99
CA ILE A 31 -2.54 0.67 -9.35
C ILE A 31 -3.81 -0.18 -9.33
N MET A 32 -3.92 -1.13 -8.39
CA MET A 32 -5.14 -1.95 -8.25
C MET A 32 -6.36 -1.09 -7.91
N GLU A 33 -6.19 -0.10 -7.03
CA GLU A 33 -7.23 0.87 -6.67
C GLU A 33 -7.72 1.66 -7.90
N TRP A 34 -6.81 2.23 -8.71
CA TRP A 34 -7.17 2.93 -9.95
C TRP A 34 -7.83 2.03 -10.99
N ALA A 35 -7.44 0.76 -11.01
CA ALA A 35 -8.03 -0.24 -11.91
C ALA A 35 -9.40 -0.74 -11.40
N GLU A 36 -9.84 -0.34 -10.21
CA GLU A 36 -11.06 -0.84 -9.54
C GLU A 36 -11.08 -2.37 -9.42
N LEU A 37 -9.90 -2.96 -9.21
CA LEU A 37 -9.75 -4.40 -9.05
C LEU A 37 -9.82 -4.80 -7.58
N ASP A 38 -10.46 -5.94 -7.32
CA ASP A 38 -10.35 -6.60 -6.02
C ASP A 38 -8.87 -6.90 -5.74
N SER A 39 -8.48 -6.72 -4.48
CA SER A 39 -7.09 -6.94 -4.05
C SER A 39 -7.03 -7.70 -2.73
N PRO A 40 -5.92 -8.42 -2.46
CA PRO A 40 -5.75 -9.12 -1.20
C PRO A 40 -5.79 -8.15 -0.01
N SER A 41 -6.17 -8.67 1.16
CA SER A 41 -6.20 -7.88 2.42
C SER A 41 -4.87 -7.17 2.71
N TYR A 42 -3.75 -7.74 2.26
CA TYR A 42 -2.42 -7.14 2.31
C TYR A 42 -2.35 -5.78 1.60
N TYR A 43 -3.03 -5.60 0.47
CA TYR A 43 -3.02 -4.33 -0.25
C TYR A 43 -3.83 -3.27 0.48
N SER A 44 -4.95 -3.63 1.12
CA SER A 44 -5.65 -2.72 2.03
C SER A 44 -4.77 -2.31 3.21
N PHE A 45 -3.99 -3.24 3.77
CA PHE A 45 -3.01 -2.93 4.81
C PHE A 45 -1.95 -1.92 4.33
N LEU A 46 -1.36 -2.14 3.15
CA LEU A 46 -0.38 -1.22 2.55
C LEU A 46 -0.98 0.17 2.29
N SER A 47 -2.18 0.25 1.70
CA SER A 47 -2.86 1.53 1.43
C SER A 47 -3.20 2.29 2.70
N ASN A 48 -3.47 1.60 3.81
CA ASN A 48 -3.69 2.26 5.09
C ASN A 48 -2.38 2.78 5.70
N PHE A 49 -1.29 2.02 5.57
CA PHE A 49 0.02 2.48 6.02
C PHE A 49 0.55 3.67 5.19
N SER A 50 0.33 3.66 3.88
CA SER A 50 0.78 4.73 2.99
C SER A 50 0.08 6.07 3.25
N LYS A 51 -1.11 6.09 3.87
CA LYS A 51 -1.76 7.35 4.30
C LYS A 51 -1.00 8.04 5.44
N LEU A 52 -0.31 7.25 6.27
CA LEU A 52 0.45 7.75 7.42
C LEU A 52 1.86 8.17 6.99
N LEU A 53 2.52 7.32 6.21
CA LEU A 53 3.88 7.53 5.71
C LEU A 53 3.94 7.25 4.20
N PRO A 54 3.43 8.17 3.34
CA PRO A 54 3.37 7.97 1.89
C PRO A 54 4.76 7.81 1.25
N GLY A 55 5.76 8.52 1.76
CA GLY A 55 7.16 8.29 1.42
C GLY A 55 7.83 7.47 2.51
N TYR A 56 8.19 6.23 2.22
CA TYR A 56 8.80 5.34 3.19
C TYR A 56 10.04 4.68 2.60
N THR A 57 11.20 4.97 3.19
CA THR A 57 12.50 4.32 2.90
C THR A 57 13.21 3.99 4.21
N SER A 58 14.30 3.23 4.14
CA SER A 58 15.11 2.92 5.33
C SER A 58 15.80 4.13 5.97
N VAL A 59 15.90 5.26 5.26
CA VAL A 59 16.67 6.44 5.70
C VAL A 59 15.80 7.68 5.92
N VAL A 60 14.76 7.85 5.10
CA VAL A 60 13.89 9.03 5.12
C VAL A 60 12.44 8.60 5.00
N LYS A 61 11.59 9.23 5.81
CA LYS A 61 10.15 9.05 5.87
C LYS A 61 9.47 10.40 5.63
N LEU A 62 8.41 10.39 4.84
CA LEU A 62 7.54 11.53 4.57
C LEU A 62 6.17 11.21 5.15
N SER A 63 5.65 12.05 6.05
CA SER A 63 4.30 11.85 6.59
C SER A 63 3.22 12.33 5.63
N GLY A 64 1.96 11.97 5.92
CA GLY A 64 0.80 12.45 5.19
C GLY A 64 0.65 13.97 5.21
N GLU A 65 1.17 14.64 6.23
CA GLU A 65 1.19 16.10 6.38
C GLU A 65 2.32 16.77 5.58
N GLY A 66 3.25 15.99 5.02
CA GLY A 66 4.37 16.48 4.22
C GLY A 66 5.69 16.68 5.00
N ASP A 67 5.74 16.28 6.28
CA ASP A 67 6.94 16.41 7.11
C ASP A 67 7.95 15.31 6.81
N LEU A 68 9.24 15.66 6.85
CA LEU A 68 10.35 14.73 6.62
C LEU A 68 11.00 14.31 7.94
N PHE A 69 11.15 13.00 8.11
CA PHE A 69 11.78 12.40 9.28
C PHE A 69 12.88 11.42 8.92
N THR A 70 13.95 11.38 9.71
CA THR A 70 14.95 10.31 9.66
C THR A 70 14.60 9.16 10.61
N GLU A 71 13.88 9.48 11.69
CA GLU A 71 13.35 8.54 12.67
C GLU A 71 11.83 8.61 12.70
N THR A 72 11.15 7.48 12.85
CA THR A 72 9.68 7.50 12.86
C THR A 72 9.18 8.19 14.12
N PRO A 73 8.21 9.11 14.00
CA PRO A 73 7.54 9.69 15.17
C PRO A 73 7.03 8.60 16.11
N LYS A 74 7.12 8.85 17.42
CA LYS A 74 6.80 7.83 18.43
C LYS A 74 5.37 7.32 18.28
N GLU A 75 4.45 8.20 17.88
CA GLU A 75 3.04 7.94 17.63
C GLU A 75 2.81 6.95 16.46
N LEU A 76 3.76 6.87 15.53
CA LEU A 76 3.70 5.99 14.35
C LEU A 76 4.56 4.73 14.50
N SER A 77 5.39 4.65 15.54
CA SER A 77 6.36 3.57 15.75
C SER A 77 5.74 2.18 15.78
N GLU A 78 4.60 2.00 16.45
CA GLU A 78 3.90 0.71 16.50
C GLU A 78 3.39 0.28 15.12
N LYS A 79 2.90 1.24 14.32
CA LYS A 79 2.37 0.97 12.98
C LYS A 79 3.49 0.62 12.01
N GLU A 80 4.62 1.32 12.11
CA GLU A 80 5.83 0.97 11.35
C GLU A 80 6.34 -0.42 11.74
N TYR A 81 6.37 -0.73 13.04
CA TYR A 81 6.82 -2.04 13.51
C TYR A 81 5.95 -3.17 12.94
N ILE A 82 4.62 -3.02 12.95
CA ILE A 82 3.70 -3.99 12.34
C ILE A 82 3.96 -4.14 10.84
N TYR A 83 4.15 -3.02 10.13
CA TYR A 83 4.51 -3.03 8.71
C TYR A 83 5.80 -3.81 8.46
N GLN A 84 6.87 -3.51 9.20
CA GLN A 84 8.15 -4.20 9.06
C GLN A 84 8.04 -5.69 9.41
N LEU A 85 7.29 -6.05 10.45
CA LEU A 85 7.09 -7.42 10.89
C LEU A 85 6.39 -8.26 9.81
N ILE A 86 5.32 -7.74 9.22
CA ILE A 86 4.58 -8.41 8.15
C ILE A 86 5.46 -8.56 6.90
N GLN A 87 6.14 -7.49 6.48
CA GLN A 87 7.08 -7.53 5.35
C GLN A 87 8.16 -8.59 5.57
N TYR A 88 8.74 -8.62 6.77
CA TYR A 88 9.75 -9.59 7.12
C TYR A 88 9.21 -11.02 7.11
N ASP A 89 8.04 -11.27 7.71
CA ASP A 89 7.43 -12.60 7.75
C ASP A 89 7.13 -13.15 6.35
N LEU A 90 6.62 -12.30 5.46
CA LEU A 90 6.33 -12.66 4.07
C LEU A 90 7.58 -12.95 3.23
N LEU A 91 8.64 -12.15 3.39
CA LEU A 91 9.84 -12.22 2.54
C LEU A 91 10.89 -13.21 3.07
N PHE A 92 11.08 -13.27 4.38
CA PHE A 92 12.20 -13.97 5.02
C PHE A 92 11.79 -14.89 6.16
N GLY A 93 10.61 -14.66 6.76
CA GLY A 93 10.13 -15.43 7.89
C GLY A 93 9.49 -16.75 7.50
N LYS A 94 8.63 -17.25 8.39
CA LYS A 94 7.94 -18.54 8.22
C LYS A 94 6.59 -18.39 7.53
N GLN A 95 6.26 -17.19 7.04
CA GLN A 95 5.03 -16.88 6.34
C GLN A 95 3.77 -17.16 7.18
N TYR A 96 3.82 -16.92 8.48
CA TYR A 96 2.67 -17.10 9.38
C TYR A 96 1.46 -16.26 8.96
N SER A 97 1.72 -15.10 8.38
CA SER A 97 0.69 -14.14 7.97
C SER A 97 0.07 -14.45 6.61
N LYS A 98 0.72 -15.29 5.78
CA LYS A 98 0.39 -15.48 4.37
C LYS A 98 -1.07 -15.79 4.11
N ASP A 99 -1.62 -16.81 4.77
CA ASP A 99 -2.99 -17.25 4.53
C ASP A 99 -4.01 -16.24 5.05
N VAL A 100 -3.63 -15.34 5.95
CA VAL A 100 -4.55 -14.29 6.45
C VAL A 100 -4.55 -13.08 5.53
N ILE A 101 -3.38 -12.69 5.01
CA ILE A 101 -3.22 -11.40 4.32
C ILE A 101 -3.18 -11.51 2.79
N LEU A 102 -2.78 -12.65 2.24
CA LEU A 102 -2.77 -12.87 0.78
C LEU A 102 -4.06 -13.51 0.27
N ASN A 103 -4.98 -13.90 1.15
CA ASN A 103 -6.29 -14.33 0.72
C ASN A 103 -7.02 -13.15 0.06
N GLU A 104 -7.57 -13.42 -1.12
CA GLU A 104 -8.53 -12.55 -1.76
C GLU A 104 -9.73 -12.41 -0.82
N SER A 105 -10.18 -11.18 -0.60
CA SER A 105 -11.50 -11.00 -0.01
C SER A 105 -12.48 -11.60 -1.01
N THR A 106 -12.92 -12.84 -0.78
CA THR A 106 -13.97 -13.45 -1.59
C THR A 106 -15.26 -12.68 -1.31
N SER A 107 -15.46 -11.60 -2.05
CA SER A 107 -16.76 -11.06 -2.34
C SER A 107 -17.52 -12.18 -3.03
N HIS A 108 -18.33 -12.92 -2.28
CA HIS A 108 -19.31 -13.84 -2.86
C HIS A 108 -20.27 -13.02 -3.74
N HIS A 109 -19.92 -12.80 -5.00
CA HIS A 109 -20.91 -12.61 -6.04
C HIS A 109 -21.46 -14.00 -6.41
N LEU A 110 -22.25 -14.56 -5.49
CA LEU A 110 -23.26 -15.52 -5.89
C LEU A 110 -24.33 -14.75 -6.68
N SER A 111 -24.52 -15.20 -7.90
CA SER A 111 -25.49 -14.78 -8.90
C SER A 111 -26.86 -14.37 -8.35
N SER A 112 -27.39 -13.25 -8.84
CA SER A 112 -28.84 -13.08 -9.03
C SER A 112 -29.11 -12.78 -10.50
N ASN A 113 -29.57 -13.82 -11.20
CA ASN A 113 -30.64 -13.81 -12.19
C ASN A 113 -31.01 -12.45 -12.82
N TYR A 114 -30.79 -12.32 -14.12
CA TYR A 114 -31.82 -11.77 -15.01
C TYR A 114 -31.97 -12.70 -16.21
N HIS A 115 -33.23 -13.06 -16.45
CA HIS A 115 -33.74 -13.78 -17.62
C HIS A 115 -33.50 -13.01 -18.92
#